data_AF-A0A6A3IDG4-F1
#
_entry.id   AF-A0A6A3IDG4-F1
#
_cell.length_a   1.000
_cell.length_b   1.000
_cell.length_c   1.000
_cell.angle_alpha   90.00
_cell.angle_beta   90.00
_cell.angle_gamma   90.00
#
_symmetry.space_group_name_H-M   'P 1'
#
loop_
_entity.id
_entity.type
_entity.pdbx_description
1 polymer ?
#
loop_
_entity_poly.entity_id
_entity_poly.type
_entity_poly.pdbx_seq_one_letter_code
_entity_poly.pdbx_strand_id
1 'polypeptide(L)'
;MEVVVSEKGEELVKRLDEISQKENRVVNMKRLLDLYTMDIFAKVGFDVDLHGVESDQNAEVLDAFERMSVRMLQRIQQPVWYWKLLRWLNVGPEKQLAEDVKTTDELIYGVMSRSIEEKNRAISASSRKDLISLFIEKSEAEYTKGVHTKKDLKLMRDFVISFLAAGRETTATTMSEIFCFFFTVFLHF
;
A
#
# COMPACT_ATOMS: atom_id res chain seq x y z
N MET A 1 -14.57 5.66 -5.92
CA MET A 1 -14.24 5.20 -4.56
C MET A 1 -15.29 4.22 -4.07
N GLU A 2 -16.56 4.61 -3.92
CA GLU A 2 -17.63 3.71 -3.43
C GLU A 2 -17.75 2.38 -4.20
N VAL A 3 -17.68 2.41 -5.53
CA VAL A 3 -17.75 1.19 -6.37
C VAL A 3 -16.61 0.22 -6.05
N VAL A 4 -15.38 0.73 -5.88
CA VAL A 4 -14.19 -0.08 -5.57
C VAL A 4 -14.27 -0.68 -4.16
N VAL A 5 -14.80 0.09 -3.21
CA VAL A 5 -15.00 -0.36 -1.82
C VAL A 5 -16.02 -1.49 -1.76
N SER A 6 -17.12 -1.38 -2.53
CA SER A 6 -18.15 -2.42 -2.62
C SER A 6 -17.61 -3.70 -3.26
N GLU A 7 -16.92 -3.58 -4.39
CA GLU A 7 -16.34 -4.70 -5.13
C GLU A 7 -15.33 -5.47 -4.25
N LYS A 8 -14.37 -4.77 -3.65
CA LYS A 8 -13.40 -5.41 -2.74
C LYS A 8 -14.05 -5.92 -1.46
N GLY A 9 -15.16 -5.32 -1.03
CA GLY A 9 -15.94 -5.77 0.12
C GLY A 9 -16.60 -7.12 -0.12
N GLU A 10 -17.16 -7.33 -1.32
CA GLU A 10 -17.70 -8.62 -1.74
C GLU A 10 -16.61 -9.70 -1.79
N GLU A 11 -15.42 -9.35 -2.31
CA GLU A 11 -14.25 -10.24 -2.34
C GLU A 11 -13.83 -10.67 -0.92
N LEU A 12 -13.80 -9.74 0.03
CA LEU A 12 -13.50 -9.99 1.43
C LEU A 12 -14.51 -10.94 2.09
N VAL A 13 -15.80 -10.69 1.87
CA VAL A 13 -16.89 -11.52 2.42
C VAL A 13 -16.82 -12.93 1.85
N LYS A 14 -16.62 -13.05 0.54
CA LYS A 14 -16.48 -14.34 -0.13
C LYS A 14 -15.28 -15.12 0.43
N ARG A 15 -14.15 -14.46 0.66
CA ARG A 15 -12.96 -15.08 1.26
C ARG A 15 -13.21 -15.57 2.68
N LEU A 16 -13.91 -14.77 3.49
CA LEU A 16 -14.30 -15.16 4.85
C LEU A 16 -15.27 -16.35 4.85
N ASP A 17 -16.23 -16.40 3.94
CA ASP A 17 -17.16 -17.53 3.81
C ASP A 17 -16.43 -18.81 3.37
N GLU A 18 -15.49 -18.71 2.43
CA GLU A 18 -14.63 -19.83 2.04
C GLU A 18 -13.82 -20.39 3.21
N ILE A 19 -13.19 -19.51 4.00
CA ILE A 19 -12.39 -19.90 5.16
C ILE A 19 -13.28 -20.53 6.24
N SER A 20 -14.45 -19.96 6.49
CA SER A 20 -15.44 -20.47 7.45
C SER A 20 -15.91 -21.87 7.08
N GLN A 21 -16.28 -22.10 5.82
CA GLN A 21 -16.85 -23.37 5.39
C GLN A 21 -15.83 -24.48 5.15
N LYS A 22 -14.63 -24.15 4.65
CA LYS A 22 -13.66 -25.17 4.19
C LYS A 22 -12.52 -25.42 5.17
N GLU A 23 -12.03 -24.37 5.83
CA GLU A 23 -10.78 -24.44 6.59
C GLU A 23 -11.03 -24.46 8.10
N ASN A 24 -12.15 -23.89 8.57
CA ASN A 24 -12.51 -23.75 9.98
C ASN A 24 -11.33 -23.32 10.86
N ARG A 25 -10.55 -22.34 10.36
CA ARG A 25 -9.33 -21.85 11.01
C ARG A 25 -9.57 -20.50 11.68
N VAL A 26 -8.80 -20.22 12.73
CA VAL A 26 -8.75 -18.89 13.34
C VAL A 26 -8.07 -17.93 12.36
N VAL A 27 -8.75 -16.85 12.01
CA VAL A 27 -8.27 -15.82 11.09
C VAL A 27 -7.87 -14.58 11.87
N ASN A 28 -6.70 -14.01 11.54
CA ASN A 28 -6.33 -12.69 12.03
C ASN A 28 -7.08 -11.61 11.23
N MET A 29 -8.15 -11.07 11.80
CA MET A 29 -8.97 -10.06 11.14
C MET A 29 -8.19 -8.78 10.80
N LYS A 30 -7.24 -8.37 11.64
CA LYS A 30 -6.38 -7.21 11.37
C LYS A 30 -5.58 -7.42 10.08
N ARG A 31 -4.95 -8.58 9.93
CA ARG A 31 -4.18 -8.96 8.73
C ARG A 31 -5.03 -8.91 7.46
N LEU A 32 -6.26 -9.42 7.55
CA LEU A 32 -7.21 -9.45 6.43
C LEU A 32 -7.66 -8.02 6.03
N LEU A 33 -7.93 -7.17 7.03
CA LEU A 33 -8.29 -5.77 6.83
C LEU A 33 -7.10 -4.93 6.32
N ASP A 34 -5.88 -5.25 6.73
CA ASP A 34 -4.65 -4.65 6.18
C ASP A 34 -4.51 -4.97 4.68
N LEU A 35 -4.78 -6.21 4.24
CA LEU A 35 -4.82 -6.57 2.82
C LEU A 35 -5.94 -5.85 2.07
N TYR A 36 -7.15 -5.85 2.62
CA TYR A 36 -8.32 -5.18 2.04
C TYR A 36 -8.11 -3.68 1.83
N THR A 37 -7.61 -2.99 2.86
CA THR A 37 -7.34 -1.55 2.77
C THR A 37 -6.20 -1.27 1.80
N MET A 38 -5.16 -2.12 1.77
CA MET A 38 -4.08 -2.01 0.78
C MET A 38 -4.61 -2.06 -0.65
N ASP A 39 -5.48 -3.03 -0.95
CA ASP A 39 -6.08 -3.21 -2.27
C ASP A 39 -6.95 -2.00 -2.64
N ILE A 40 -7.75 -1.46 -1.71
CA ILE A 40 -8.56 -0.26 -1.96
C ILE A 40 -7.69 0.97 -2.22
N PHE A 41 -6.70 1.24 -1.38
CA PHE A 41 -5.84 2.42 -1.56
C PHE A 41 -4.97 2.30 -2.81
N ALA A 42 -4.53 1.09 -3.16
CA ALA A 42 -3.82 0.85 -4.42
C ALA A 42 -4.73 1.03 -5.64
N LYS A 43 -5.96 0.51 -5.60
CA LYS A 43 -6.91 0.61 -6.70
C LYS A 43 -7.47 2.03 -6.85
N VAL A 44 -7.80 2.71 -5.76
CA VAL A 44 -8.32 4.08 -5.79
C VAL A 44 -7.22 5.10 -6.10
N GLY A 45 -6.01 4.90 -5.58
CA GLY A 45 -4.92 5.84 -5.78
C GLY A 45 -4.22 5.67 -7.11
N PHE A 46 -4.06 4.44 -7.57
CA PHE A 46 -3.13 4.08 -8.65
C PHE A 46 -3.74 3.17 -9.73
N ASP A 47 -5.03 2.85 -9.63
CA ASP A 47 -5.77 1.91 -10.48
C ASP A 47 -5.17 0.49 -10.55
N VAL A 48 -4.32 0.15 -9.60
CA VAL A 48 -3.67 -1.16 -9.51
C VAL A 48 -4.56 -2.12 -8.75
N ASP A 49 -4.89 -3.24 -9.37
CA ASP A 49 -5.44 -4.36 -8.62
C ASP A 49 -4.31 -5.22 -8.05
N LEU A 50 -4.22 -5.24 -6.72
CA LEU A 50 -3.25 -6.03 -6.00
C LEU A 50 -3.80 -7.42 -5.61
N HIS A 51 -5.10 -7.70 -5.75
CA HIS A 51 -5.70 -9.01 -5.43
C HIS A 51 -5.17 -9.63 -4.11
N GLY A 52 -4.84 -8.80 -3.11
CA GLY A 52 -4.21 -9.21 -1.87
C GLY A 52 -5.13 -10.10 -1.04
N VAL A 53 -6.43 -9.82 -1.10
CA VAL A 53 -7.48 -10.59 -0.41
C VAL A 53 -7.72 -11.97 -1.07
N GLU A 54 -7.68 -12.05 -2.40
CA GLU A 54 -7.93 -13.27 -3.17
C GLU A 54 -6.80 -14.30 -3.09
N SER A 55 -5.53 -13.87 -3.21
CA SER A 55 -4.44 -14.79 -3.55
C SER A 55 -3.32 -14.91 -2.52
N ASP A 56 -3.28 -14.06 -1.48
CA ASP A 56 -2.14 -13.95 -0.54
C ASP A 56 -0.78 -13.67 -1.23
N GLN A 57 -0.78 -13.48 -2.57
CA GLN A 57 0.42 -13.29 -3.39
C GLN A 57 1.13 -11.97 -3.10
N ASN A 58 0.38 -10.95 -2.65
CA ASN A 58 0.92 -9.66 -2.27
C ASN A 58 1.16 -9.51 -0.77
N ALA A 59 1.11 -10.63 -0.01
CA ALA A 59 1.54 -10.66 1.38
C ALA A 59 2.99 -10.18 1.53
N GLU A 60 3.87 -10.46 0.57
CA GLU A 60 5.27 -10.03 0.63
C GLU A 60 5.41 -8.50 0.61
N VAL A 61 4.58 -7.82 -0.18
CA VAL A 61 4.52 -6.36 -0.26
C VAL A 61 3.96 -5.81 1.05
N LEU A 62 2.85 -6.38 1.51
CA LEU A 62 2.23 -6.01 2.77
C LEU A 62 3.21 -6.15 3.94
N ASP A 63 3.96 -7.25 3.96
CA ASP A 63 4.99 -7.56 4.95
C ASP A 63 6.19 -6.63 4.84
N ALA A 64 6.62 -6.28 3.63
CA ALA A 64 7.66 -5.28 3.42
C ALA A 64 7.22 -3.93 4.01
N PHE A 65 5.98 -3.51 3.77
CA PHE A 65 5.41 -2.30 4.37
C PHE A 65 5.34 -2.36 5.90
N GLU A 66 4.88 -3.47 6.46
CA GLU A 66 4.81 -3.66 7.91
C GLU A 66 6.21 -3.64 8.55
N ARG A 67 7.18 -4.34 7.95
CA ARG A 67 8.58 -4.31 8.37
C ARG A 67 9.15 -2.90 8.28
N MET A 68 8.88 -2.16 7.20
CA MET A 68 9.31 -0.76 7.05
C MET A 68 8.77 0.11 8.20
N SER A 69 7.46 0.05 8.49
CA SER A 69 6.83 0.81 9.58
C SER A 69 7.45 0.48 10.94
N VAL A 70 7.63 -0.80 11.27
CA VAL A 70 8.25 -1.23 12.54
C VAL A 70 9.68 -0.71 12.65
N ARG A 71 10.47 -0.75 11.57
CA ARG A 71 11.84 -0.24 11.57
C ARG A 71 11.90 1.28 11.66
N MET A 72 10.94 2.00 11.06
CA MET A 72 10.82 3.45 11.25
C MET A 72 10.55 3.78 12.73
N LEU A 73 9.68 3.03 13.40
CA LEU A 73 9.41 3.22 14.83
C LEU A 73 10.65 2.91 15.69
N GLN A 74 11.38 1.83 15.39
CA GLN A 74 12.64 1.49 16.08
C GLN A 74 13.70 2.59 15.92
N ARG A 75 13.79 3.23 14.75
CA ARG A 75 14.69 4.37 14.53
C ARG A 75 14.37 5.58 15.39
N ILE A 76 13.09 5.80 15.72
CA ILE A 76 12.68 6.90 16.62
C ILE A 76 13.12 6.60 18.06
N GLN A 77 13.09 5.33 18.46
CA GLN A 77 13.52 4.90 19.81
C GLN A 77 15.05 4.81 19.96
N GLN A 78 15.78 4.66 18.86
CA GLN A 78 17.24 4.52 18.87
C GLN A 78 17.96 5.86 18.61
N PRO A 79 19.11 6.10 19.25
CA PRO A 79 19.88 7.31 19.01
C PRO A 79 20.48 7.35 17.59
N VAL A 80 20.60 8.56 17.03
CA VAL A 80 20.91 8.79 15.61
C VAL A 80 22.21 8.15 15.12
N TRP A 81 23.20 8.06 15.98
CA TRP A 81 24.50 7.46 15.65
C TRP A 81 24.42 5.93 15.51
N TYR A 82 23.53 5.27 16.24
CA TYR A 82 23.42 3.82 16.25
C TYR A 82 22.88 3.29 14.92
N TRP A 83 21.72 3.79 14.46
CA TRP A 83 21.18 3.35 13.17
C TRP A 83 22.02 3.82 11.97
N LYS A 84 22.73 4.95 12.06
CA LYS A 84 23.69 5.36 11.02
C LYS A 84 24.87 4.40 10.93
N LEU A 85 25.36 3.91 12.06
CA LEU A 85 26.43 2.91 12.10
C LEU A 85 25.95 1.57 11.52
N LEU A 86 24.75 1.11 11.89
CA LEU A 86 24.16 -0.11 11.31
C LEU A 86 23.93 0.03 9.80
N ARG A 87 23.49 1.20 9.33
CA ARG A 87 23.34 1.48 7.90
C ARG A 87 24.70 1.46 7.20
N TRP A 88 25.73 2.04 7.81
CA TRP A 88 27.08 2.08 7.24
C TRP A 88 27.72 0.69 7.17
N LEU A 89 27.52 -0.14 8.19
CA LEU A 89 27.95 -1.54 8.20
C LEU A 89 27.15 -2.40 7.19
N ASN A 90 25.97 -1.96 6.77
CA ASN A 90 25.06 -2.70 5.89
C ASN A 90 24.79 -4.15 6.36
N VAL A 91 24.81 -4.35 7.67
CA VAL A 91 24.59 -5.66 8.32
C VAL A 91 23.30 -5.62 9.13
N GLY A 92 22.52 -6.70 9.03
CA GLY A 92 21.36 -6.95 9.86
C GLY A 92 20.12 -6.14 9.43
N PRO A 93 19.42 -5.48 10.37
CA PRO A 93 18.09 -4.93 10.13
C PRO A 93 18.04 -3.82 9.06
N GLU A 94 19.10 -3.05 8.89
CA GLU A 94 19.15 -1.99 7.86
C GLU A 94 19.29 -2.55 6.44
N LYS A 95 19.92 -3.74 6.27
CA LYS A 95 19.99 -4.43 4.98
C LYS A 95 18.62 -4.93 4.55
N GLN A 96 17.90 -5.58 5.47
CA GLN A 96 16.52 -6.02 5.23
C GLN A 96 15.62 -4.85 4.83
N LEU A 97 15.77 -3.71 5.51
CA LEU A 97 15.02 -2.52 5.17
C LEU A 97 15.34 -1.98 3.77
N ALA A 98 16.60 -2.07 3.33
CA ALA A 98 16.98 -1.68 1.97
C ALA A 98 16.38 -2.63 0.91
N GLU A 99 16.30 -3.94 1.21
CA GLU A 99 15.64 -4.92 0.36
C GLU A 99 14.12 -4.68 0.31
N ASP A 100 13.47 -4.43 1.46
CA ASP A 100 12.03 -4.15 1.55
C ASP A 100 11.64 -2.86 0.78
N VAL A 101 12.49 -1.81 0.87
CA VAL A 101 12.33 -0.58 0.08
C VAL A 101 12.47 -0.86 -1.42
N LYS A 102 13.40 -1.74 -1.81
CA LYS A 102 13.61 -2.09 -3.23
C LYS A 102 12.40 -2.82 -3.82
N THR A 103 11.82 -3.78 -3.10
CA THR A 103 10.60 -4.48 -3.53
C THR A 103 9.42 -3.51 -3.69
N THR A 104 9.28 -2.57 -2.76
CA THR A 104 8.24 -1.53 -2.81
C THR A 104 8.46 -0.58 -3.98
N ASP A 105 9.70 -0.14 -4.18
CA ASP A 105 10.09 0.71 -5.30
C ASP A 105 9.77 0.03 -6.64
N GLU A 106 10.09 -1.26 -6.80
CA GLU A 106 9.84 -2.00 -8.04
C GLU A 106 8.36 -2.04 -8.41
N LEU A 107 7.48 -2.22 -7.43
CA LEU A 107 6.03 -2.16 -7.65
C LEU A 107 5.59 -0.77 -8.08
N ILE A 108 6.03 0.27 -7.37
CA ILE A 108 5.64 1.65 -7.69
C ILE A 108 6.16 2.06 -9.06
N TYR A 109 7.41 1.73 -9.41
CA TYR A 109 7.96 1.97 -10.74
C TYR A 109 7.21 1.19 -11.82
N GLY A 110 6.82 -0.07 -11.55
CA GLY A 110 5.98 -0.86 -12.46
C GLY A 110 4.63 -0.18 -12.73
N VAL A 111 3.98 0.31 -11.68
CA VAL A 111 2.69 1.03 -11.77
C VAL A 111 2.83 2.34 -12.51
N MET A 112 3.86 3.13 -12.22
CA MET A 112 4.15 4.37 -12.93
C MET A 112 4.40 4.13 -14.42
N SER A 113 5.16 3.08 -14.77
CA SER A 113 5.44 2.75 -16.17
C SER A 113 4.17 2.40 -16.95
N ARG A 114 3.24 1.63 -16.34
CA ARG A 114 1.94 1.30 -16.95
C ARG A 114 1.07 2.54 -17.13
N SER A 115 0.98 3.39 -16.11
CA SER A 115 0.19 4.62 -16.17
C SER A 115 0.71 5.61 -17.23
N ILE A 116 2.03 5.73 -17.37
CA ILE A 116 2.66 6.54 -18.45
C ILE A 116 2.37 5.92 -19.82
N GLU A 117 2.43 4.59 -19.97
CA GLU A 117 2.15 3.91 -21.22
C GLU A 117 0.67 4.06 -21.64
N GLU A 118 -0.26 3.99 -20.69
CA GLU A 118 -1.68 4.22 -20.90
C GLU A 118 -1.96 5.67 -21.31
N LYS A 119 -1.32 6.66 -20.67
CA LYS A 119 -1.41 8.08 -21.08
C LYS A 119 -0.90 8.29 -22.52
N ASN A 120 0.18 7.62 -22.90
CA ASN A 120 0.72 7.70 -24.26
C ASN A 120 -0.17 7.03 -25.32
N ARG A 121 -0.94 5.99 -24.93
CA ARG A 121 -1.91 5.34 -25.81
C ARG A 121 -3.25 6.08 -25.87
N ALA A 122 -3.64 6.78 -24.81
CA ALA A 122 -4.93 7.47 -24.68
C ALA A 122 -4.83 8.98 -24.97
N ILE A 123 -4.60 9.35 -26.23
CA ILE A 123 -4.74 10.76 -26.67
C ILE A 123 -6.23 11.18 -26.79
N SER A 124 -7.20 10.27 -26.62
CA SER A 124 -8.61 10.55 -27.00
C SER A 124 -9.72 10.06 -26.06
N ALA A 125 -9.42 9.54 -24.86
CA ALA A 125 -10.48 9.15 -23.92
C ALA A 125 -10.26 9.83 -22.58
N SER A 126 -11.30 10.55 -22.13
CA SER A 126 -11.47 11.06 -20.77
C SER A 126 -11.52 9.90 -19.77
N SER A 127 -10.41 9.21 -19.58
CA SER A 127 -10.26 8.14 -18.61
C SER A 127 -9.96 8.73 -17.23
N ARG A 128 -10.43 8.02 -16.22
CA ARG A 128 -10.37 8.34 -14.79
C ARG A 128 -8.95 8.82 -14.43
N LYS A 129 -8.85 10.02 -13.85
CA LYS A 129 -7.54 10.59 -13.49
C LYS A 129 -7.01 9.90 -12.24
N ASP A 130 -6.06 8.99 -12.38
CA ASP A 130 -5.33 8.42 -11.24
C ASP A 130 -4.51 9.51 -10.54
N LEU A 131 -4.24 9.35 -9.24
CA LEU A 131 -3.44 10.32 -8.48
C LEU A 131 -2.04 10.49 -9.09
N ILE A 132 -1.51 9.42 -9.67
CA ILE A 132 -0.27 9.42 -10.45
C ILE A 132 -0.38 10.31 -11.69
N SER A 133 -1.44 10.14 -12.48
CA SER A 133 -1.69 10.95 -13.68
C SER A 133 -1.89 12.43 -13.35
N LEU A 134 -2.58 12.74 -12.25
CA LEU A 134 -2.72 14.10 -11.72
C LEU A 134 -1.38 14.70 -11.28
N PHE A 135 -0.51 13.89 -10.67
CA PHE A 135 0.82 14.35 -10.25
C PHE A 135 1.72 14.62 -11.46
N ILE A 136 1.65 13.77 -12.48
CA ILE A 136 2.36 13.95 -13.76
C ILE A 136 1.86 15.21 -14.48
N GLU A 137 0.54 15.40 -14.60
CA GLU A 137 -0.08 16.58 -15.22
C GLU A 137 0.33 17.87 -14.49
N LYS A 138 0.35 17.86 -13.15
CA LYS A 138 0.81 18.99 -12.35
C LYS A 138 2.31 19.26 -12.53
N SER A 139 3.14 18.22 -12.63
CA SER A 139 4.58 18.36 -12.87
C SER A 139 4.89 18.94 -14.25
N GLU A 140 4.11 18.57 -15.28
CA GLU A 140 4.20 19.13 -16.64
C GLU A 140 3.77 20.60 -16.69
N ALA A 141 2.83 21.01 -15.83
CA ALA A 141 2.31 22.38 -15.75
C ALA A 141 3.22 23.34 -14.95
N GLU A 142 3.87 22.89 -13.87
CA GLU A 142 4.76 23.73 -13.04
C GLU A 142 6.22 23.75 -13.52
N TYR A 143 6.72 22.67 -14.13
CA TYR A 143 8.12 22.57 -14.55
C TYR A 143 8.21 22.46 -16.07
N THR A 144 8.50 23.59 -16.70
CA THR A 144 8.73 23.75 -18.14
C THR A 144 9.50 22.57 -18.77
N LYS A 145 8.91 22.00 -19.83
CA LYS A 145 9.46 21.03 -20.79
C LYS A 145 9.60 19.57 -20.30
N GLY A 146 8.49 18.83 -20.34
CA GLY A 146 8.38 17.48 -20.97
C GLY A 146 9.43 16.40 -20.69
N VAL A 147 10.25 16.55 -19.66
CA VAL A 147 11.30 15.62 -19.27
C VAL A 147 11.07 15.30 -17.81
N HIS A 148 10.43 14.15 -17.53
CA HIS A 148 10.31 13.64 -16.18
C HIS A 148 11.72 13.45 -15.61
N THR A 149 12.11 14.29 -14.64
CA THR A 149 13.43 14.17 -14.04
C THR A 149 13.40 13.02 -13.03
N LYS A 150 14.50 12.29 -12.86
CA LYS A 150 14.62 11.23 -11.82
C LYS A 150 14.21 11.70 -10.41
N LYS A 151 14.26 13.01 -10.14
CA LYS A 151 13.80 13.64 -8.90
C LYS A 151 12.27 13.64 -8.77
N ASP A 152 11.53 13.88 -9.84
CA ASP A 152 10.07 13.94 -9.82
C ASP A 152 9.48 12.54 -9.58
N LEU A 153 10.05 11.54 -10.25
CA LEU A 153 9.74 10.12 -10.03
C LEU A 153 10.02 9.70 -8.58
N LYS A 154 11.10 10.19 -7.97
CA LYS A 154 11.42 9.89 -6.57
C LYS A 154 10.43 10.55 -5.60
N LEU A 155 10.08 11.82 -5.83
CA LEU A 155 9.10 12.54 -5.00
C LEU A 155 7.72 11.91 -5.09
N MET A 156 7.32 11.52 -6.30
CA MET A 156 6.06 10.84 -6.56
C MET A 156 6.03 9.48 -5.87
N ARG A 157 7.11 8.69 -5.97
CA ARG A 157 7.26 7.44 -5.22
C ARG A 157 7.17 7.65 -3.71
N ASP A 158 7.86 8.65 -3.18
CA ASP A 158 7.82 8.97 -1.74
C ASP A 158 6.40 9.39 -1.30
N PHE A 159 5.67 10.10 -2.16
CA PHE A 159 4.25 10.43 -1.95
C PHE A 159 3.36 9.18 -1.97
N VAL A 160 3.54 8.29 -2.95
CA VAL A 160 2.80 7.01 -3.06
C VAL A 160 3.01 6.16 -1.81
N ILE A 161 4.26 5.98 -1.39
CA ILE A 161 4.60 5.23 -0.17
C ILE A 161 3.90 5.86 1.04
N SER A 162 3.98 7.17 1.18
CA SER A 162 3.39 7.89 2.32
C SER A 162 1.86 7.79 2.33
N PHE A 163 1.22 7.92 1.16
CA PHE A 163 -0.22 7.81 1.01
C PHE A 163 -0.72 6.41 1.35
N LEU A 164 -0.05 5.38 0.83
CA LEU A 164 -0.42 3.99 1.07
C LEU A 164 -0.20 3.60 2.53
N ALA A 165 0.92 4.00 3.13
CA ALA A 165 1.21 3.78 4.55
C ALA A 165 0.17 4.45 5.46
N ALA A 166 -0.13 5.73 5.22
CA ALA A 166 -1.09 6.47 6.02
C ALA A 166 -2.52 5.93 5.88
N GLY A 167 -2.94 5.58 4.66
CA GLY A 167 -4.28 5.08 4.38
C GLY A 167 -4.52 3.69 4.96
N ARG A 168 -3.63 2.74 4.67
CA ARG A 168 -3.75 1.33 5.09
C ARG A 168 -3.77 1.20 6.62
N GLU A 169 -2.71 1.67 7.28
CA GLU A 169 -2.47 1.36 8.69
C GLU A 169 -3.54 1.97 9.61
N THR A 170 -3.97 3.21 9.32
CA THR A 170 -4.99 3.91 10.12
C THR A 170 -6.39 3.33 9.91
N THR A 171 -6.76 3.05 8.66
CA THR A 171 -8.08 2.51 8.32
C THR A 171 -8.23 1.07 8.80
N ALA A 172 -7.22 0.22 8.57
CA ALA A 172 -7.23 -1.17 9.01
C ALA A 172 -7.30 -1.27 10.55
N THR A 173 -6.54 -0.43 11.26
CA THR A 173 -6.57 -0.39 12.72
C THR A 173 -7.94 0.04 13.22
N THR A 174 -8.50 1.14 12.70
CA THR A 174 -9.84 1.63 13.08
C THR A 174 -10.91 0.57 12.83
N MET A 175 -10.90 -0.07 11.66
CA MET A 175 -11.83 -1.15 11.34
C MET A 175 -11.68 -2.32 12.32
N SER A 176 -10.44 -2.76 12.59
CA SER A 176 -10.18 -3.86 13.52
C SER A 176 -10.67 -3.55 14.94
N GLU A 177 -10.51 -2.31 15.41
CA GLU A 177 -11.00 -1.87 16.72
C GLU A 177 -12.52 -1.84 16.77
N ILE A 178 -13.20 -1.40 15.70
CA ILE A 178 -14.66 -1.45 15.61
C ILE A 178 -15.16 -2.90 15.67
N PHE A 179 -14.52 -3.81 14.95
CA PHE A 179 -14.86 -5.24 15.03
C PHE A 179 -14.65 -5.78 16.45
N CYS A 180 -13.47 -5.55 17.05
CA CYS A 180 -13.20 -5.99 18.42
C CYS A 180 -14.20 -5.39 19.43
N PHE A 181 -14.52 -4.10 19.30
CA PHE A 181 -15.49 -3.42 20.15
C PHE A 181 -16.88 -4.02 20.01
N PHE A 182 -17.35 -4.26 18.78
CA PHE A 182 -18.65 -4.88 18.53
C PHE A 182 -18.75 -6.26 19.17
N PHE A 183 -17.75 -7.12 18.97
CA PHE A 183 -17.72 -8.45 19.58
C PHE A 183 -17.65 -8.38 21.12
N THR A 184 -16.87 -7.46 21.68
CA THR A 184 -16.74 -7.34 23.14
C THR A 184 -18.03 -6.84 23.79
N VAL A 185 -18.76 -5.93 23.14
CA VAL A 185 -19.97 -5.31 23.69
C VAL A 185 -21.21 -6.18 23.50
N PHE A 186 -21.35 -6.83 22.35
CA PHE A 186 -22.59 -7.53 22.00
C PHE A 186 -22.55 -9.04 22.27
N LEU A 187 -21.37 -9.65 22.39
CA LEU A 187 -21.22 -11.10 22.58
C LEU A 187 -21.00 -11.50 24.05
N HIS A 188 -21.05 -10.51 24.96
CA HIS A 188 -21.06 -10.71 26.42
C HIS A 188 -22.47 -10.76 27.04
N PHE A 189 -23.53 -10.90 26.22
CA PHE A 189 -24.90 -11.18 26.64
C PHE A 189 -25.45 -12.44 25.97
#